data_AF-A0A0F9GKK1-F1
#
_entry.id   AF-A0A0F9GKK1-F1
#
_cell.length_a   1.000
_cell.length_b   1.000
_cell.length_c   1.000
_cell.angle_alpha   90.00
_cell.angle_beta   90.00
_cell.angle_gamma   90.00
#
_symmetry.space_group_name_H-M   'P 1'
#
loop_
_entity.id
_entity.type
_entity.pdbx_description
1 polymer ?
#
loop_
_entity_poly.entity_id
_entity_poly.type
_entity_poly.pdbx_seq_one_letter_code
_entity_poly.pdbx_strand_id
1 'polypeptide(L)' 'KWGLQVLHQNHDSILIQYKEEYRDEVLSAVVDHMTYSIEVNNYKIVIPIEAQVGHSWGELTDWEKVA' A
#
# COMPACT_ATOMS: atom_id res chain seq x y z
N LYS A 1 -15.38 4.01 -6.12
CA LYS A 1 -15.82 4.60 -4.84
C LYS A 1 -14.80 5.61 -4.31
N TRP A 2 -13.54 5.22 -4.15
CA TRP A 2 -12.53 6.02 -3.43
C TRP A 2 -11.84 7.13 -4.23
N GLY A 3 -12.10 7.24 -5.54
CA GLY A 3 -11.29 8.08 -6.42
C GLY A 3 -9.83 7.58 -6.55
N LEU A 4 -9.59 6.29 -6.28
CA LEU A 4 -8.27 5.67 -6.33
C LEU A 4 -7.72 5.65 -7.77
N GLN A 5 -6.51 6.13 -7.95
CA GLN A 5 -5.77 6.08 -9.22
C GLN A 5 -4.32 5.70 -8.95
N VAL A 6 -3.79 4.79 -9.78
CA VAL A 6 -2.34 4.51 -9.83
C VAL A 6 -1.70 5.58 -10.69
N LEU A 7 -0.75 6.32 -10.11
CA LEU A 7 -0.05 7.41 -10.78
C LEU A 7 1.28 6.97 -11.36
N HIS A 8 1.99 6.10 -10.63
CA HIS A 8 3.32 5.67 -10.99
C HIS A 8 3.65 4.32 -10.37
N GLN A 9 4.57 3.59 -10.98
CA GLN A 9 5.20 2.41 -10.42
C GLN A 9 6.70 2.57 -10.61
N ASN A 10 7.43 2.58 -9.49
CA ASN A 10 8.87 2.76 -9.47
C ASN A 10 9.49 1.53 -8.79
N HIS A 11 9.93 0.58 -9.61
CA HIS A 11 10.52 -0.69 -9.17
C HIS A 11 9.65 -1.43 -8.15
N ASP A 12 9.97 -1.33 -6.87
CA ASP A 12 9.34 -1.98 -5.72
C ASP A 12 8.20 -1.17 -5.09
N SER A 13 7.92 0.04 -5.61
CA SER A 13 6.88 0.93 -5.07
C SER A 13 5.79 1.27 -6.10
N ILE A 14 4.57 1.44 -5.62
CA ILE A 14 3.43 1.95 -6.40
C ILE A 14 2.96 3.24 -5.73
N LEU A 15 2.86 4.30 -6.52
CA LEU A 15 2.24 5.54 -6.08
C LEU A 15 0.78 5.57 -6.48
N ILE A 16 -0.06 5.84 -5.50
CA ILE A 16 -1.50 6.02 -5.67
C ILE A 16 -1.94 7.40 -5.20
N GLN A 17 -3.06 7.88 -5.75
CA GLN A 17 -3.83 8.97 -5.17
C GLN A 17 -5.27 8.54 -4.95
N TYR A 18 -5.92 9.11 -3.95
CA TYR A 18 -7.30 8.82 -3.56
C TYR A 18 -7.89 10.05 -2.87
N LYS A 19 -9.21 10.04 -2.65
CA LYS A 19 -9.83 11.10 -1.85
C LYS A 19 -9.55 10.86 -0.37
N GLU A 20 -9.12 11.92 0.32
CA GLU A 20 -8.60 11.88 1.69
C GLU A 20 -9.57 11.24 2.69
N GLU A 21 -10.88 11.43 2.53
CA GLU A 21 -11.89 10.85 3.42
C GLU A 21 -11.91 9.30 3.42
N TYR A 22 -11.25 8.66 2.45
CA TYR A 22 -11.13 7.20 2.37
C TYR A 22 -9.73 6.69 2.71
N ARG A 23 -8.83 7.52 3.27
CA ARG A 23 -7.42 7.17 3.54
C ARG A 23 -7.26 5.78 4.15
N ASP A 24 -7.87 5.54 5.31
CA ASP A 24 -7.63 4.30 6.06
C ASP A 24 -8.31 3.08 5.40
N GLU A 25 -9.46 3.26 4.72
CA GLU A 25 -10.12 2.21 3.93
C GLU A 25 -9.24 1.80 2.74
N VAL A 26 -8.69 2.78 2.02
CA VAL A 26 -7.84 2.55 0.84
C VAL A 26 -6.52 1.91 1.23
N LEU A 27 -5.79 2.49 2.19
CA LEU A 27 -4.48 1.99 2.59
C LEU A 27 -4.58 0.57 3.14
N SER A 28 -5.57 0.27 3.99
CA SER A 28 -5.81 -1.09 4.46
C SER A 28 -6.08 -2.05 3.30
N ALA A 29 -6.97 -1.69 2.36
CA ALA A 29 -7.30 -2.57 1.24
C ALA A 29 -6.12 -2.81 0.30
N VAL A 30 -5.30 -1.78 0.05
CA VAL A 30 -4.12 -1.87 -0.82
C VAL A 30 -3.04 -2.74 -0.19
N VAL A 31 -2.72 -2.50 1.09
CA VAL A 31 -1.73 -3.32 1.83
C VAL A 31 -2.17 -4.77 1.86
N ASP A 32 -3.45 -5.05 2.14
CA ASP A 32 -3.98 -6.43 2.17
C ASP A 32 -3.92 -7.10 0.80
N HIS A 33 -4.20 -6.34 -0.27
CA HIS A 33 -4.18 -6.87 -1.63
C HIS A 33 -2.76 -7.13 -2.14
N MET A 34 -1.81 -6.27 -1.75
CA MET A 34 -0.41 -6.38 -2.17
C MET A 34 0.39 -7.34 -1.29
N THR A 35 -0.06 -7.60 -0.06
CA THR A 35 0.55 -8.60 0.82
C THR A 35 0.31 -9.98 0.23
N TYR A 36 1.32 -10.46 -0.49
CA TYR A 36 1.26 -11.72 -1.21
C TYR A 36 2.15 -12.75 -0.54
N SER A 37 1.64 -13.98 -0.41
CA SER A 37 2.44 -15.12 0.05
C SER A 37 2.76 -16.03 -1.11
N ILE A 38 4.04 -16.37 -1.27
CA ILE A 38 4.51 -17.38 -2.21
C ILE A 38 4.97 -18.62 -1.47
N GLU A 39 4.75 -19.77 -2.08
CA GLU A 39 5.33 -21.03 -1.63
C GLU A 39 6.55 -21.37 -2.48
N VAL A 40 7.70 -21.54 -1.84
CA VAL A 40 8.96 -21.90 -2.50
C VAL A 40 9.57 -23.07 -1.73
N ASN A 41 9.70 -24.23 -2.36
CA ASN A 41 10.28 -25.43 -1.74
C ASN A 41 9.64 -25.80 -0.38
N ASN A 42 8.30 -25.74 -0.28
CA ASN A 42 7.52 -25.96 0.95
C ASN A 42 7.74 -24.90 2.06
N TYR A 43 8.43 -23.79 1.77
CA TYR A 43 8.47 -22.63 2.65
C TYR A 43 7.44 -21.60 2.20
N LYS A 44 6.58 -21.17 3.13
CA LYS A 44 5.69 -20.03 2.92
C LYS A 44 6.46 -18.74 3.19
N ILE A 45 6.72 -17.97 2.14
CA ILE A 45 7.35 -16.65 2.23
C ILE A 45 6.25 -15.61 2.07
N VAL A 46 6.13 -14.71 3.04
CA VAL A 46 5.22 -13.55 2.97
C VAL A 46 6.07 -12.34 2.61
N ILE A 47 5.70 -11.65 1.54
CA ILE A 47 6.34 -10.38 1.18
C ILE A 47 5.54 -9.28 1.91
N PRO A 48 6.12 -8.65 2.95
CA PRO A 48 5.44 -7.57 3.65
C PRO A 48 5.36 -6.33 2.75
N ILE A 49 4.31 -5.54 2.92
CA ILE A 49 4.12 -4.28 2.21
C ILE A 49 4.15 -3.16 3.24
N GLU A 50 5.02 -2.19 2.99
CA GLU A 50 5.10 -0.94 3.73
C GLU A 50 4.26 0.11 3.00
N ALA A 51 3.48 0.89 3.73
CA ALA A 51 2.68 1.97 3.17
C ALA A 51 3.12 3.30 3.79
N GLN A 52 3.22 4.32 2.95
CA GLN A 52 3.48 5.69 3.37
C GLN A 52 2.40 6.62 2.82
N VAL A 53 2.08 7.68 3.56
CA VAL A 53 1.04 8.65 3.20
C VAL A 53 1.47 10.08 3.49
N GLY A 54 1.07 11.00 2.62
CA GLY A 54 1.33 12.43 2.72
C GLY A 54 0.64 13.20 1.61
N HIS A 55 0.49 14.51 1.76
CA HIS A 55 -0.10 15.38 0.73
C HIS A 55 0.86 15.62 -0.44
N SER A 56 2.16 15.44 -0.21
CA SER A 56 3.21 15.52 -1.22
C SER A 56 4.26 14.43 -0.99
N TRP A 57 5.05 14.13 -2.02
CA TRP A 57 6.09 13.09 -1.94
C TRP A 57 7.16 13.40 -0.89
N GLY A 58 7.43 14.68 -0.63
CA GLY A 58 8.42 15.10 0.38
C GLY A 58 7.92 15.02 1.82
N GLU A 59 6.63 14.71 2.02
CA GLU A 59 5.94 14.71 3.31
C GLU A 59 5.35 13.33 3.64
N LEU A 60 5.84 12.28 2.97
CA LEU A 60 5.41 10.91 3.25
C LEU A 60 5.81 10.50 4.67
N THR A 61 4.86 9.93 5.39
CA THR A 61 5.05 9.35 6.72
C THR A 61 4.58 7.91 6.71
N ASP A 62 5.23 7.06 7.50
CA ASP A 62 4.87 5.65 7.60
C ASP A 62 3.44 5.52 8.13
N TRP A 63 2.66 4.68 7.45
CA TRP A 63 1.31 4.34 7.87
C TRP A 63 1.30 2.93 8.42
N GLU A 64 0.83 2.80 9.66
CA GLU A 64 0.63 1.50 10.30
C GLU A 64 -0.84 1.11 10.26
N LYS A 65 -1.10 -0.15 9.91
CA LYS A 65 -2.44 -0.70 9.97
C LYS A 65 -2.87 -0.82 11.44
N VAL A 66 -3.90 -0.06 11.82
CA VAL A 66 -4.54 -0.20 13.14
C VAL A 66 -5.32 -1.52 13.16
N ALA A 67 -4.98 -2.39 14.11
CA ALA A 67 -5.57 -3.72 14.28
C ALA A 67 -7.05 -3.69 14.68
#